data_AF-A0A930A6Q7-F1
#
_entry.id   AF-A0A930A6Q7-F1
#
_cell.length_a   1.000
_cell.length_b   1.000
_cell.length_c   1.000
_cell.angle_alpha   90.00
_cell.angle_beta   90.00
_cell.angle_gamma   90.00
#
_symmetry.space_group_name_H-M   'P 1'
#
loop_
_entity.id
_entity.type
_entity.pdbx_description
1 polymer ?
#
loop_
_entity_poly.entity_id
_entity_poly.type
_entity_poly.pdbx_seq_one_letter_code
_entity_poly.pdbx_strand_id
1 'polypeptide(L)'
;YYLYPEYKYNHLDHEYTRADEVIAGRETRVFKECREVIANGKLGEGFHSISDAHAEMMIKVAEAIAFNKNTRFIVIVENNGAINNLQDDAMVEVVCELGINGPRPMAVGNIPQFYYGLLAQQVSSEKLLIDAYYEKSYQKALQALTLNRLINDAKKAREILDALIIANKGMWPDLH
;
A
#
# COMPACT_ATOMS: atom_id res chain seq x y z
N TYR A 1 -5.82 -6.47 9.91
CA TYR A 1 -6.55 -7.32 8.97
C TYR A 1 -6.08 -8.77 9.06
N TYR A 2 -4.81 -9.08 8.77
CA TYR A 2 -4.30 -10.46 8.64
C TYR A 2 -4.39 -11.40 9.87
N LEU A 3 -4.30 -10.87 11.10
CA LEU A 3 -4.37 -11.70 12.32
C LEU A 3 -5.79 -11.88 12.87
N TYR A 4 -6.71 -10.98 12.50
CA TYR A 4 -8.09 -10.98 13.00
C TYR A 4 -9.08 -10.66 11.87
N PRO A 5 -9.08 -11.45 10.77
CA PRO A 5 -9.90 -11.15 9.60
C PRO A 5 -11.40 -11.18 9.93
N GLU A 6 -11.87 -12.19 10.67
CA GLU A 6 -13.28 -12.32 11.05
C GLU A 6 -13.76 -11.18 11.94
N TYR A 7 -13.00 -10.84 12.99
CA TYR A 7 -13.31 -9.70 13.85
C TYR A 7 -13.41 -8.43 13.02
N LYS A 8 -12.45 -8.18 12.12
CA LYS A 8 -12.48 -6.97 11.28
C LYS A 8 -13.70 -6.98 10.36
N TYR A 9 -13.97 -8.08 9.68
CA TYR A 9 -15.12 -8.22 8.79
C TYR A 9 -16.45 -7.94 9.50
N ASN A 10 -16.65 -8.50 10.70
CA ASN A 10 -17.90 -8.34 11.46
C ASN A 10 -18.16 -6.92 12.00
N HIS A 11 -17.20 -6.00 11.86
CA HIS A 11 -17.33 -4.60 12.28
C HIS A 11 -17.24 -3.63 11.10
N LEU A 12 -17.29 -4.11 9.86
CA LEU A 12 -17.37 -3.26 8.68
C LEU A 12 -18.84 -3.03 8.30
N ASP A 13 -19.14 -1.81 7.88
CA ASP A 13 -20.40 -1.50 7.20
C ASP A 13 -20.22 -1.80 5.70
N HIS A 14 -21.04 -2.72 5.19
CA HIS A 14 -20.96 -3.17 3.80
C HIS A 14 -21.70 -2.26 2.82
N GLU A 15 -22.59 -1.40 3.32
CA GLU A 15 -23.35 -0.43 2.52
C GLU A 15 -22.73 0.98 2.59
N TYR A 16 -21.89 1.24 3.60
CA TYR A 16 -21.19 2.51 3.77
C TYR A 16 -19.73 2.28 4.18
N THR A 17 -18.85 2.23 3.18
CA THR A 17 -17.45 1.83 3.36
C THR A 17 -16.55 3.02 3.70
N ARG A 18 -15.26 2.73 3.90
CA ARG A 18 -14.25 3.77 4.08
C ARG A 18 -14.17 4.75 2.89
N ALA A 19 -14.51 4.32 1.67
CA ALA A 19 -14.54 5.22 0.52
C ALA A 19 -15.64 6.27 0.67
N ASP A 20 -16.83 5.86 1.10
CA ASP A 20 -17.99 6.74 1.31
C ASP A 20 -17.71 7.77 2.41
N GLU A 21 -17.07 7.36 3.52
CA GLU A 21 -16.57 8.28 4.55
C GLU A 21 -15.62 9.34 3.99
N VAL A 22 -14.74 8.97 3.05
CA VAL A 22 -13.77 9.89 2.44
C VAL A 22 -14.47 10.87 1.49
N ILE A 23 -15.39 10.39 0.67
CA ILE A 23 -16.19 11.20 -0.27
C ILE A 23 -17.03 12.22 0.51
N ALA A 24 -17.79 11.76 1.50
CA ALA A 24 -18.65 12.61 2.32
C ALA A 24 -17.85 13.56 3.23
N GLY A 25 -16.66 13.14 3.68
CA GLY A 25 -15.86 13.87 4.64
C GLY A 25 -14.72 14.69 4.03
N ARG A 26 -13.61 14.01 3.71
CA ARG A 26 -12.36 14.68 3.31
C ARG A 26 -12.46 15.32 1.94
N GLU A 27 -12.97 14.60 0.95
CA GLU A 27 -13.11 15.11 -0.41
C GLU A 27 -13.99 16.37 -0.44
N THR A 28 -15.19 16.27 0.14
CA THR A 28 -16.12 17.40 0.22
C THR A 28 -15.50 18.64 0.89
N ARG A 29 -14.80 18.47 2.03
CA ARG A 29 -14.14 19.59 2.72
C ARG A 29 -13.05 20.25 1.87
N VAL A 30 -12.12 19.45 1.35
CA VAL A 30 -10.96 19.97 0.60
C VAL A 30 -11.42 20.71 -0.66
N PHE A 31 -12.32 20.12 -1.45
CA PHE A 31 -12.81 20.78 -2.66
C PHE A 31 -13.67 22.01 -2.37
N LYS A 32 -14.43 22.01 -1.27
CA LYS A 32 -15.20 23.20 -0.85
C LYS A 32 -14.26 24.35 -0.50
N GLU A 33 -13.25 24.10 0.32
CA GLU A 33 -12.25 25.11 0.71
C GLU A 33 -11.52 25.67 -0.51
N CYS A 34 -11.08 24.81 -1.45
CA CYS A 34 -10.47 25.26 -2.70
C CYS A 34 -11.40 26.18 -3.51
N ARG A 35 -12.69 25.83 -3.64
CA ARG A 35 -13.67 26.67 -4.36
C ARG A 35 -13.90 28.01 -3.67
N GLU A 36 -13.93 28.05 -2.35
CA GLU A 36 -14.08 29.29 -1.58
C GLU A 36 -12.88 30.22 -1.78
N VAL A 37 -11.66 29.69 -1.75
CA VAL A 37 -10.44 30.46 -2.02
C VAL A 37 -10.43 30.99 -3.46
N ILE A 38 -10.81 30.16 -4.44
CA ILE A 38 -10.88 30.58 -5.85
C ILE A 38 -11.92 31.70 -6.03
N ALA A 39 -13.12 31.55 -5.46
CA ALA A 39 -14.19 32.55 -5.58
C ALA A 39 -13.81 33.90 -4.95
N ASN A 40 -13.06 33.87 -3.84
CA ASN A 40 -12.60 35.09 -3.16
C ASN A 40 -11.35 35.70 -3.81
N GLY A 41 -10.61 34.95 -4.63
CA GLY A 41 -9.35 35.38 -5.25
C GLY A 41 -8.19 35.60 -4.27
N LYS A 42 -8.35 35.21 -3.00
CA LYS A 42 -7.37 35.37 -1.91
C LYS A 42 -7.65 34.37 -0.79
N LEU A 43 -6.64 34.11 0.02
CA LEU A 43 -6.82 33.42 1.30
C LEU A 43 -7.61 34.37 2.24
N GLY A 44 -8.79 33.96 2.67
CA GLY A 44 -9.64 34.74 3.58
C GLY A 44 -9.07 34.79 5.00
N GLU A 45 -9.62 35.66 5.86
CA GLU A 45 -9.14 35.84 7.25
C GLU A 45 -9.34 34.60 8.16
N GLY A 46 -10.18 33.65 7.74
CA GLY A 46 -10.41 32.37 8.43
C GLY A 46 -9.52 31.21 7.93
N PHE A 47 -8.50 31.47 7.10
CA PHE A 47 -7.59 30.43 6.64
C PHE A 47 -6.61 30.04 7.75
N HIS A 48 -6.61 28.77 8.14
CA HIS A 48 -5.71 28.22 9.14
C HIS A 48 -4.92 27.07 8.52
N SER A 49 -3.60 27.24 8.43
CA SER A 49 -2.73 26.14 8.06
C SER A 49 -2.72 25.07 9.15
N ILE A 50 -2.75 23.82 8.72
CA ILE A 50 -2.49 22.67 9.58
C ILE A 50 -1.13 22.09 9.21
N SER A 51 -0.42 21.55 10.19
CA SER A 51 0.71 20.67 9.93
C SER A 51 0.15 19.33 9.48
N ASP A 52 0.38 18.98 8.21
CA ASP A 52 0.02 17.66 7.68
C ASP A 52 1.26 16.77 7.69
N ALA A 53 1.38 15.96 8.74
CA ALA A 53 2.46 15.02 8.91
C ALA A 53 2.66 14.10 7.69
N HIS A 54 1.60 13.78 6.94
CA HIS A 54 1.70 12.92 5.75
C HIS A 54 2.48 13.63 4.62
N ALA A 55 2.12 14.88 4.34
CA ALA A 55 2.80 15.70 3.34
C ALA A 55 4.23 16.07 3.78
N GLU A 56 4.39 16.44 5.05
CA GLU A 56 5.68 16.84 5.61
C GLU A 56 6.72 15.71 5.58
N MET A 57 6.30 14.45 5.77
CA MET A 57 7.20 13.30 5.65
C MET A 57 7.87 13.24 4.26
N MET A 58 7.12 13.46 3.19
CA MET A 58 7.66 13.47 1.83
C MET A 58 8.64 14.63 1.60
N ILE A 59 8.35 15.81 2.16
CA ILE A 59 9.27 16.95 2.13
C ILE A 59 10.57 16.59 2.87
N LYS A 60 10.49 15.94 4.04
CA LYS A 60 11.67 15.51 4.80
C LYS A 60 12.48 14.45 4.09
N VAL A 61 11.83 13.53 3.38
CA VAL A 61 12.49 12.57 2.48
C VAL A 61 13.23 13.31 1.36
N ALA A 62 12.58 14.26 0.68
CA ALA A 62 13.20 15.05 -0.38
C ALA A 62 14.38 15.87 0.14
N GLU A 63 14.26 16.52 1.31
CA GLU A 63 15.36 17.21 1.97
C GLU A 63 16.54 16.27 2.28
N ALA A 64 16.27 15.04 2.73
CA ALA A 64 17.31 14.09 3.07
C ALA A 64 18.13 13.69 1.85
N ILE A 65 17.46 13.46 0.71
CA ILE A 65 18.10 13.16 -0.57
C ILE A 65 18.87 14.39 -1.07
N ALA A 66 18.18 15.53 -1.21
CA ALA A 66 18.72 16.75 -1.82
C ALA A 66 19.96 17.30 -1.07
N PHE A 67 19.96 17.20 0.27
CA PHE A 67 21.05 17.69 1.10
C PHE A 67 21.95 16.57 1.64
N ASN A 68 21.85 15.35 1.08
CA ASN A 68 22.63 14.18 1.47
C ASN A 68 22.72 13.98 3.00
N LYS A 69 21.59 14.14 3.70
CA LYS A 69 21.56 14.20 5.17
C LYS A 69 21.87 12.85 5.83
N ASN A 70 21.69 11.75 5.09
CA ASN A 70 21.80 10.37 5.59
C ASN A 70 20.95 10.13 6.85
N THR A 71 19.82 10.82 6.94
CA THR A 71 18.85 10.64 8.04
C THR A 71 18.09 9.34 7.85
N ARG A 72 17.64 8.75 8.96
CA ARG A 72 16.96 7.46 8.95
C ARG A 72 15.47 7.60 8.63
N PHE A 73 15.00 6.82 7.68
CA PHE A 73 13.59 6.63 7.36
C PHE A 73 13.26 5.15 7.25
N ILE A 74 12.00 4.80 7.44
CA ILE A 74 11.48 3.48 7.09
C ILE A 74 10.95 3.61 5.66
N VAL A 75 11.53 2.86 4.73
CA VAL A 75 11.18 2.90 3.31
C VAL A 75 11.21 1.51 2.70
N ILE A 76 10.54 1.35 1.56
CA ILE A 76 10.48 0.11 0.80
C ILE A 76 11.70 0.00 -0.13
N VAL A 77 12.46 -1.09 -0.01
CA VAL A 77 13.65 -1.40 -0.82
C VAL A 77 13.66 -2.89 -1.18
N GLU A 78 14.46 -3.28 -2.17
CA GLU A 78 14.74 -4.69 -2.44
C GLU A 78 15.51 -5.29 -1.24
N ASN A 79 15.14 -6.51 -0.84
CA ASN A 79 15.65 -7.14 0.38
C ASN A 79 17.16 -7.37 0.32
N ASN A 80 17.64 -8.08 -0.71
CA ASN A 80 19.05 -8.36 -0.98
C ASN A 80 19.90 -8.60 0.30
N GLY A 81 19.45 -9.55 1.14
CA GLY A 81 20.10 -9.88 2.40
C GLY A 81 19.87 -8.94 3.60
N ALA A 82 19.02 -7.91 3.52
CA ALA A 82 18.66 -7.09 4.69
C ALA A 82 17.91 -7.92 5.73
N ILE A 83 16.97 -8.76 5.29
CA ILE A 83 16.34 -9.84 6.07
C ILE A 83 16.89 -11.17 5.53
N ASN A 84 17.85 -11.74 6.27
CA ASN A 84 18.68 -12.86 5.80
C ASN A 84 17.91 -14.13 5.42
N ASN A 85 16.80 -14.40 6.09
CA ASN A 85 15.99 -15.59 5.86
C ASN A 85 14.77 -15.35 4.97
N LEU A 86 14.69 -14.20 4.28
CA LEU A 86 13.67 -13.92 3.26
C LEU A 86 14.34 -13.84 1.87
N GLN A 87 13.59 -14.11 0.80
CA GLN A 87 14.09 -14.06 -0.57
C GLN A 87 14.69 -12.68 -0.93
N ASP A 88 15.77 -12.66 -1.71
CA ASP A 88 16.52 -11.44 -2.02
C ASP A 88 15.71 -10.45 -2.86
N ASP A 89 14.84 -10.95 -3.72
CA ASP A 89 14.02 -10.16 -4.65
C ASP A 89 12.69 -9.69 -4.04
N ALA A 90 12.50 -9.83 -2.73
CA ALA A 90 11.34 -9.29 -2.03
C ALA A 90 11.50 -7.78 -1.84
N MET A 91 10.44 -7.01 -2.08
CA MET A 91 10.37 -5.63 -1.60
C MET A 91 10.03 -5.67 -0.11
N VAL A 92 10.90 -5.11 0.72
CA VAL A 92 10.77 -5.08 2.19
C VAL A 92 10.78 -3.65 2.69
N GLU A 93 10.07 -3.39 3.78
CA GLU A 93 10.05 -2.09 4.45
C GLU A 93 10.96 -2.13 5.67
N VAL A 94 12.10 -1.45 5.59
CA VAL A 94 13.15 -1.47 6.63
C VAL A 94 13.73 -0.08 6.86
N VAL A 95 14.43 0.09 7.98
CA VAL A 95 15.16 1.33 8.26
C VAL A 95 16.30 1.48 7.25
N CYS A 96 16.34 2.63 6.57
CA CYS A 96 17.40 3.01 5.66
C CYS A 96 17.96 4.38 6.05
N GLU A 97 19.25 4.59 5.84
CA GLU A 97 19.78 5.95 5.72
C GLU A 97 19.49 6.47 4.32
N LEU A 98 18.99 7.70 4.22
CA LEU A 98 18.61 8.28 2.94
C LEU A 98 19.50 9.48 2.60
N GLY A 99 20.21 9.38 1.48
CA GLY A 99 21.11 10.41 0.96
C GLY A 99 20.97 10.58 -0.55
N ILE A 100 21.91 11.29 -1.17
CA ILE A 100 21.85 11.64 -2.60
C ILE A 100 21.91 10.40 -3.51
N ASN A 101 22.50 9.31 -3.03
CA ASN A 101 22.63 8.04 -3.75
C ASN A 101 21.44 7.09 -3.51
N GLY A 102 20.34 7.58 -2.91
CA GLY A 102 19.18 6.77 -2.57
C GLY A 102 19.29 6.07 -1.20
N PRO A 103 18.42 5.09 -0.93
CA PRO A 103 18.35 4.42 0.37
C PRO A 103 19.50 3.43 0.56
N ARG A 104 20.10 3.45 1.75
CA ARG A 104 21.04 2.45 2.23
C ARG A 104 20.39 1.63 3.36
N PRO A 105 19.89 0.41 3.09
CA PRO A 105 19.21 -0.40 4.10
C PRO A 105 20.13 -0.84 5.23
N MET A 106 19.57 -0.90 6.43
CA MET A 106 20.20 -1.48 7.60
C MET A 106 19.84 -2.96 7.71
N ALA A 107 20.82 -3.81 8.03
CA ALA A 107 20.58 -5.24 8.22
C ALA A 107 19.66 -5.51 9.42
N VAL A 108 18.63 -6.33 9.20
CA VAL A 108 17.72 -6.85 10.21
C VAL A 108 18.19 -8.21 10.72
N GLY A 109 18.79 -9.03 9.84
CA GLY A 109 19.20 -10.40 10.14
C GLY A 109 18.05 -11.39 9.97
N ASN A 110 18.07 -12.48 10.74
CA ASN A 110 17.01 -13.49 10.69
C ASN A 110 15.80 -13.04 11.51
N ILE A 111 14.63 -12.96 10.88
CA ILE A 111 13.37 -12.72 11.59
C ILE A 111 12.83 -14.01 12.22
N PRO A 112 12.11 -13.93 13.36
CA PRO A 112 11.50 -15.10 13.98
C PRO A 112 10.49 -15.83 13.08
N GLN A 113 10.38 -17.15 13.28
CA GLN A 113 9.60 -18.07 12.43
C GLN A 113 8.15 -17.63 12.20
N PHE A 114 7.49 -17.06 13.23
CA PHE A 114 6.12 -16.60 13.13
C PHE A 114 5.96 -15.48 12.08
N TYR A 115 6.84 -14.47 12.14
CA TYR A 115 6.81 -13.35 11.19
C TYR A 115 7.26 -13.78 9.80
N TYR A 116 8.26 -14.67 9.73
CA TYR A 116 8.68 -15.27 8.46
C TYR A 116 7.51 -15.93 7.73
N GLY A 117 6.73 -16.78 8.41
CA GLY A 117 5.58 -17.45 7.80
C GLY A 117 4.52 -16.47 7.28
N LEU A 118 4.24 -15.40 8.03
CA LEU A 118 3.30 -14.36 7.61
C LEU A 118 3.80 -13.58 6.39
N LEU A 119 5.05 -13.15 6.41
CA LEU A 119 5.63 -12.34 5.34
C LEU A 119 5.86 -13.16 4.07
N ALA A 120 6.37 -14.39 4.19
CA ALA A 120 6.58 -15.29 3.05
C ALA A 120 5.25 -15.61 2.34
N GLN A 121 4.16 -15.83 3.09
CA GLN A 121 2.83 -16.02 2.51
C GLN A 121 2.37 -14.76 1.75
N GLN A 122 2.51 -13.59 2.36
CA GLN A 122 2.02 -12.34 1.79
C GLN A 122 2.81 -11.92 0.54
N VAL A 123 4.14 -11.93 0.60
CA VAL A 123 4.98 -11.54 -0.56
C VAL A 123 4.82 -12.51 -1.73
N SER A 124 4.53 -13.79 -1.46
CA SER A 124 4.22 -14.76 -2.52
C SER A 124 2.90 -14.42 -3.22
N SER A 125 1.88 -14.01 -2.46
CA SER A 125 0.60 -13.54 -3.01
C SER A 125 0.80 -12.28 -3.88
N GLU A 126 1.61 -11.32 -3.41
CA GLU A 126 1.93 -10.09 -4.14
C GLU A 126 2.71 -10.37 -5.44
N LYS A 127 3.73 -11.22 -5.39
CA LYS A 127 4.49 -11.61 -6.59
C LYS A 127 3.62 -12.32 -7.62
N LEU A 128 2.76 -13.25 -7.20
CA LEU A 128 1.81 -13.91 -8.10
C LEU A 128 0.80 -12.92 -8.73
N LEU A 129 0.42 -11.87 -8.02
CA LEU A 129 -0.46 -10.84 -8.57
C LEU A 129 0.24 -10.02 -9.66
N ILE A 130 1.53 -9.70 -9.47
CA ILE A 130 2.33 -9.01 -10.47
C ILE A 130 2.67 -9.93 -11.65
N ASP A 131 2.92 -11.23 -11.43
CA ASP A 131 3.01 -12.22 -12.49
C ASP A 131 1.73 -12.24 -13.32
N ALA A 132 0.55 -12.20 -12.68
CA ALA A 132 -0.73 -12.16 -13.39
C ALA A 132 -0.85 -10.93 -14.29
N TYR A 133 -0.32 -9.78 -13.87
CA TYR A 133 -0.28 -8.57 -14.67
C TYR A 133 0.64 -8.70 -15.89
N TYR A 134 1.89 -9.14 -15.69
CA TYR A 134 2.86 -9.24 -16.79
C TYR A 134 2.55 -10.40 -17.75
N GLU A 135 2.12 -11.54 -17.23
CA GLU A 135 1.78 -12.74 -17.99
C GLU A 135 0.34 -12.71 -18.53
N LYS A 136 -0.48 -11.73 -18.12
CA LYS A 136 -1.92 -11.68 -18.43
C LYS A 136 -2.64 -12.98 -18.04
N SER A 137 -2.32 -13.52 -16.88
CA SER A 137 -2.70 -14.88 -16.47
C SER A 137 -3.81 -14.87 -15.43
N TYR A 138 -4.99 -15.37 -15.80
CA TYR A 138 -6.09 -15.57 -14.85
C TYR A 138 -5.68 -16.53 -13.73
N GLN A 139 -4.94 -17.59 -14.09
CA GLN A 139 -4.50 -18.61 -13.14
C GLN A 139 -3.58 -18.02 -12.05
N LYS A 140 -2.67 -17.12 -12.41
CA LYS A 140 -1.78 -16.44 -11.45
C LYS A 140 -2.57 -15.49 -10.54
N ALA A 141 -3.53 -14.75 -11.08
CA ALA A 141 -4.42 -13.89 -10.29
C ALA A 141 -5.24 -14.72 -9.28
N LEU A 142 -5.76 -15.88 -9.72
CA LEU A 142 -6.49 -16.79 -8.85
C LEU A 142 -5.59 -17.37 -7.74
N GLN A 143 -4.37 -17.77 -8.06
CA GLN A 143 -3.39 -18.25 -7.08
C GLN A 143 -3.04 -17.15 -6.07
N ALA A 144 -2.82 -15.92 -6.53
CA ALA A 144 -2.54 -14.77 -5.68
C ALA A 144 -3.64 -14.54 -4.64
N LEU A 145 -4.91 -14.50 -5.09
CA LEU A 145 -6.06 -14.32 -4.21
C LEU A 145 -6.29 -15.52 -3.29
N THR A 146 -6.13 -16.76 -3.79
CA THR A 146 -6.27 -17.97 -2.98
C THR A 146 -5.27 -18.00 -1.83
N LEU A 147 -4.01 -17.61 -2.10
CA LEU A 147 -2.93 -17.59 -1.11
C LEU A 147 -3.07 -16.45 -0.10
N ASN A 148 -3.75 -15.36 -0.49
CA ASN A 148 -3.94 -14.21 0.38
C ASN A 148 -4.71 -14.60 1.65
N ARG A 149 -4.13 -14.30 2.81
CA ARG A 149 -4.66 -14.70 4.11
C ARG A 149 -6.04 -14.13 4.44
N LEU A 150 -6.48 -13.06 3.75
CA LEU A 150 -7.81 -12.47 3.92
C LEU A 150 -8.89 -13.18 3.09
N ILE A 151 -8.51 -14.05 2.14
CA ILE A 151 -9.43 -14.83 1.31
C ILE A 151 -9.35 -16.31 1.69
N ASN A 152 -8.15 -16.90 1.58
CA ASN A 152 -7.79 -18.22 2.13
C ASN A 152 -8.70 -19.40 1.69
N ASP A 153 -9.48 -19.25 0.61
CA ASP A 153 -10.33 -20.28 -0.01
C ASP A 153 -10.36 -20.09 -1.52
N ALA A 154 -10.10 -21.16 -2.29
CA ALA A 154 -9.95 -21.08 -3.74
C ALA A 154 -11.28 -20.86 -4.49
N LYS A 155 -12.41 -21.36 -3.96
CA LYS A 155 -13.72 -21.14 -4.56
C LYS A 155 -14.13 -19.68 -4.37
N LYS A 156 -13.95 -19.17 -3.14
CA LYS A 156 -14.17 -17.77 -2.80
C LYS A 156 -13.28 -16.83 -3.59
N ALA A 157 -12.01 -17.19 -3.76
CA ALA A 157 -11.07 -16.43 -4.59
C ALA A 157 -11.53 -16.29 -6.03
N ARG A 158 -12.07 -17.37 -6.63
CA ARG A 158 -12.64 -17.36 -7.98
C ARG A 158 -13.85 -16.42 -8.07
N GLU A 159 -14.80 -16.56 -7.16
CA GLU A 159 -15.99 -15.70 -7.11
C GLU A 159 -15.62 -14.20 -7.03
N ILE A 160 -14.65 -13.87 -6.17
CA ILE A 160 -14.15 -12.51 -6.01
C ILE A 160 -13.41 -12.04 -7.27
N LEU A 161 -12.53 -12.87 -7.84
CA LEU A 161 -11.75 -12.53 -9.03
C LEU A 161 -12.66 -12.21 -10.22
N ASP A 162 -13.66 -13.07 -10.47
CA ASP A 162 -14.59 -12.91 -11.57
C ASP A 162 -15.40 -11.59 -11.42
N ALA A 163 -15.83 -11.27 -10.19
CA ALA A 163 -16.50 -10.01 -9.91
C ALA A 163 -15.58 -8.79 -10.09
N LEU A 164 -14.31 -8.89 -9.67
CA LEU A 164 -13.32 -7.81 -9.84
C LEU A 164 -12.97 -7.57 -11.30
N ILE A 165 -12.85 -8.61 -12.13
CA ILE A 165 -12.61 -8.47 -13.57
C ILE A 165 -13.74 -7.68 -14.23
N ILE A 166 -15.00 -7.97 -13.88
CA ILE A 166 -16.16 -7.24 -14.40
C ILE A 166 -16.12 -5.77 -13.95
N ALA A 167 -15.89 -5.53 -12.67
CA ALA A 167 -15.84 -4.18 -12.10
C ALA A 167 -14.67 -3.34 -12.64
N ASN A 168 -13.57 -3.98 -13.04
CA ASN A 168 -12.35 -3.31 -13.49
C ASN A 168 -12.14 -3.37 -15.01
N LYS A 169 -13.19 -3.65 -15.78
CA LYS A 169 -13.11 -3.69 -17.24
C LYS A 169 -12.57 -2.38 -17.82
N GLY A 170 -11.51 -2.48 -18.64
CA GLY A 170 -10.83 -1.32 -19.23
C GLY A 170 -9.80 -0.63 -18.33
N MET A 171 -9.69 -1.05 -17.06
CA MET A 171 -8.67 -0.60 -16.12
C MET A 171 -7.60 -1.67 -15.88
N TRP A 172 -7.97 -2.95 -15.93
CA TRP A 172 -7.04 -4.08 -15.85
C TRP A 172 -6.62 -4.57 -17.24
N PRO A 173 -5.44 -5.23 -17.37
CA PRO A 173 -5.15 -6.01 -18.56
C PRO A 173 -6.15 -7.16 -18.71
N ASP A 174 -6.40 -7.59 -19.94
CA ASP A 174 -7.13 -8.84 -20.18
C ASP A 174 -6.38 -10.01 -19.55
N LEU A 175 -7.10 -10.89 -18.86
CA LEU A 175 -6.56 -12.10 -18.25
C LEU A 175 -7.04 -13.32 -19.05
N HIS A 176 -6.11 -14.19 -19.42
CA HIS A 176 -6.33 -15.40 -20.21
C HIS A 176 -6.23 -16.68 -19.36
#